data_AF-A0A3D4G231-F1
#
_entry.id   AF-A0A3D4G231-F1
#
_cell.length_a   1.000
_cell.length_b   1.000
_cell.length_c   1.000
_cell.angle_alpha   90.00
_cell.angle_beta   90.00
_cell.angle_gamma   90.00
#
_symmetry.space_group_name_H-M   'P 1'
#
loop_
_entity.id
_entity.type
_entity.pdbx_description
1 polymer ?
#
loop_
_entity_poly.entity_id
_entity_poly.type
_entity_poly.pdbx_seq_one_letter_code
_entity_poly.pdbx_strand_id
1 'polypeptide(L)'
;MLGPTYRAKKTKCRRCGTAASRSSESSSIRNRCSGSAVKSCSKISSPFKSRLTPVTIREYVDGRGNVFRAPRLRASRGPVSTGVLGIIPARLCSTRLPNKPLYPILGRPLIEWVWRRVERIAVLDLVVVATDSEEIAEVCRAFGAPVEMTSTAHPSGTDRVAEVAAREEYRDFAIIANIQSDEPLLEEIQLSAAVRLVSDEGWEVGTCATPVLDEYARKDPSVVKVVRARNGQALYFSRSQIPYKQDGKPTREEMEQERFLRHIGIYTFTRDALGAWAKLAPSPLEGLEGLEQLRPLEAGLRIGVAVVESADSGVDTPADVVRLEKHLVNLGDSQPFTTTNSK
;
A
#
# COMPACT_ATOMS: atom_id res chain seq x y z
N MET A 1 -14.72 50.19 17.06
CA MET A 1 -14.74 49.23 18.19
C MET A 1 -13.65 48.20 17.94
N LEU A 2 -12.65 48.20 18.81
CA LEU A 2 -11.52 47.26 18.82
C LEU A 2 -11.98 45.95 19.46
N GLY A 3 -11.83 44.83 18.76
CA GLY A 3 -12.03 43.47 19.24
C GLY A 3 -10.75 42.64 19.03
N PRO A 4 -10.47 41.63 19.88
CA PRO A 4 -9.13 41.41 20.41
C PRO A 4 -8.21 40.58 19.51
N THR A 5 -6.95 41.00 19.44
CA THR A 5 -5.83 40.24 18.91
C THR A 5 -5.49 39.06 19.82
N TYR A 6 -5.58 37.85 19.31
CA TYR A 6 -5.22 36.64 20.05
C TYR A 6 -3.68 36.53 20.15
N ARG A 7 -3.17 36.77 21.34
CA ARG A 7 -1.74 36.76 21.69
C ARG A 7 -1.29 35.32 21.94
N ALA A 8 -0.44 34.77 21.07
CA ALA A 8 0.15 33.45 21.27
C ALA A 8 1.00 33.41 22.55
N LYS A 9 0.61 32.56 23.51
CA LYS A 9 1.41 32.22 24.69
C LYS A 9 2.57 31.33 24.24
N LYS A 10 3.80 31.88 24.24
CA LYS A 10 5.03 31.10 24.12
C LYS A 10 5.37 30.48 25.48
N THR A 11 5.35 29.16 25.59
CA THR A 11 5.98 28.40 26.66
C THR A 11 7.50 28.50 26.51
N LYS A 12 8.17 29.11 27.50
CA LYS A 12 9.64 29.21 27.57
C LYS A 12 10.25 27.89 28.02
N CYS A 13 11.21 27.38 27.26
CA CYS A 13 12.15 26.35 27.70
C CYS A 13 13.12 26.96 28.73
N ARG A 14 13.22 26.35 29.92
CA ARG A 14 14.12 26.76 31.02
C ARG A 14 15.46 26.01 30.91
N ARG A 15 16.36 26.49 30.07
CA ARG A 15 17.83 26.34 30.16
C ARG A 15 18.41 26.88 28.86
N CYS A 16 19.48 27.67 28.96
CA CYS A 16 20.18 28.42 27.92
C CYS A 16 19.41 29.61 27.30
N GLY A 17 19.66 30.80 27.86
CA GLY A 17 19.25 32.06 27.28
C GLY A 17 20.20 32.46 26.16
N THR A 18 19.69 32.57 24.94
CA THR A 18 20.20 33.44 23.86
C THR A 18 19.17 33.47 22.74
N ALA A 19 18.83 34.67 22.28
CA ALA A 19 17.96 34.90 21.14
C ALA A 19 18.85 34.99 19.88
N ALA A 20 18.45 34.33 18.79
CA ALA A 20 19.07 34.53 17.49
C ALA A 20 18.00 34.57 16.40
N SER A 21 17.75 35.78 15.90
CA SER A 21 17.04 36.09 14.66
C SER A 21 17.94 35.80 13.46
N ARG A 22 17.34 35.31 12.37
CA ARG A 22 17.96 35.08 11.06
C ARG A 22 18.20 36.38 10.30
N SER A 23 19.34 36.41 9.60
CA SER A 23 19.72 37.18 8.39
C SER A 23 21.22 37.45 8.55
N SER A 24 22.10 37.48 7.57
CA SER A 24 22.17 37.30 6.12
C SER A 24 23.64 37.61 5.81
N GLU A 25 24.14 37.21 4.64
CA GLU A 25 25.49 37.55 4.14
C GLU A 25 26.64 36.87 4.88
N SER A 26 27.83 36.67 4.32
CA SER A 26 28.34 36.40 2.98
C SER A 26 29.81 35.99 3.22
N SER A 27 30.42 35.33 2.24
CA SER A 27 31.87 35.26 2.03
C SER A 27 32.78 34.51 3.04
N SER A 28 33.38 33.45 2.51
CA SER A 28 34.81 33.07 2.57
C SER A 28 35.58 33.05 3.89
N ILE A 29 36.30 31.94 4.11
CA ILE A 29 37.72 31.79 4.55
C ILE A 29 37.83 30.34 5.07
N ARG A 30 38.36 29.41 4.27
CA ARG A 30 39.75 28.92 4.26
C ARG A 30 40.35 28.54 5.63
N ASN A 31 41.04 27.40 5.57
CA ASN A 31 42.08 26.90 6.46
C ASN A 31 41.61 26.30 7.78
N ARG A 32 42.25 25.27 8.34
CA ARG A 32 43.24 24.26 7.92
C ARG A 32 43.52 23.49 9.22
N CYS A 33 44.10 22.30 9.09
CA CYS A 33 44.87 21.61 10.13
C CYS A 33 44.07 20.92 11.24
N SER A 34 44.46 19.76 11.78
CA SER A 34 45.51 18.77 11.49
C SER A 34 45.55 17.85 12.72
N GLY A 35 45.99 16.61 12.58
CA GLY A 35 46.42 15.77 13.70
C GLY A 35 45.48 14.57 13.91
N SER A 36 45.74 13.36 13.41
CA SER A 36 46.85 12.46 13.76
C SER A 36 46.77 12.10 15.26
N ALA A 37 46.81 10.86 15.73
CA ALA A 37 47.23 9.60 15.12
C ALA A 37 47.11 8.49 16.21
N VAL A 38 46.77 7.26 15.79
CA VAL A 38 47.52 6.01 16.12
C VAL A 38 47.39 5.49 17.59
N LYS A 39 47.14 4.21 17.93
CA LYS A 39 47.77 2.91 17.60
C LYS A 39 46.90 1.80 18.23
N SER A 40 46.48 0.78 17.46
CA SER A 40 46.88 -0.64 17.56
C SER A 40 46.81 -1.33 18.93
N CYS A 41 46.09 -2.44 19.01
CA CYS A 41 46.64 -3.68 19.56
C CYS A 41 45.92 -4.92 18.98
N SER A 42 46.64 -6.03 18.96
CA SER A 42 46.61 -7.10 17.98
C SER A 42 46.07 -8.44 18.52
N LYS A 43 45.49 -9.22 17.60
CA LYS A 43 45.59 -10.70 17.44
C LYS A 43 45.27 -11.59 18.65
N ILE A 44 44.18 -12.34 18.54
CA ILE A 44 44.13 -13.78 18.88
C ILE A 44 43.48 -14.51 17.70
N SER A 45 44.19 -15.51 17.19
CA SER A 45 43.76 -16.47 16.18
C SER A 45 43.26 -17.74 16.85
N SER A 46 42.10 -18.27 16.43
CA SER A 46 41.86 -19.71 16.35
C SER A 46 40.79 -20.04 15.30
N PRO A 47 40.81 -21.24 14.68
CA PRO A 47 40.07 -21.53 13.47
C PRO A 47 38.78 -22.29 13.78
N PHE A 48 37.62 -21.71 13.44
CA PHE A 48 36.38 -22.49 13.33
C PHE A 48 35.74 -22.18 11.97
N LYS A 49 36.08 -23.00 10.98
CA LYS A 49 35.30 -23.12 9.74
C LYS A 49 34.02 -23.86 10.09
N SER A 50 32.91 -23.16 10.31
CA SER A 50 31.58 -23.75 10.11
C SER A 50 31.01 -23.22 8.80
N ARG A 51 30.73 -24.15 7.90
CA ARG A 51 30.06 -23.91 6.62
C ARG A 51 28.71 -23.25 6.91
N LEU A 52 28.46 -22.12 6.26
CA LEU A 52 27.11 -21.60 6.07
C LEU A 52 26.35 -22.62 5.22
N THR A 53 25.45 -23.37 5.85
CA THR A 53 24.40 -24.11 5.14
C THR A 53 23.23 -23.15 4.88
N PRO A 54 22.63 -23.16 3.68
CA PRO A 54 21.45 -22.34 3.41
C PRO A 54 20.32 -22.73 4.37
N VAL A 55 19.64 -21.71 4.92
CA VAL A 55 18.51 -21.86 5.82
C VAL A 55 17.33 -22.41 5.01
N THR A 56 17.04 -23.70 5.17
CA THR A 56 15.80 -24.31 4.65
C THR A 56 14.59 -23.79 5.44
N ILE A 57 13.55 -23.44 4.69
CA ILE A 57 12.22 -22.94 5.06
C ILE A 57 11.71 -23.57 6.38
N ARG A 58 11.38 -22.73 7.36
CA ARG A 58 10.92 -23.13 8.71
C ARG A 58 9.46 -23.58 8.70
N GLU A 59 9.18 -24.67 9.42
CA GLU A 59 7.83 -25.05 9.85
C GLU A 59 7.27 -23.96 10.78
N TYR A 60 5.98 -23.62 10.65
CA TYR A 60 5.32 -22.65 11.55
C TYR A 60 4.41 -23.41 12.52
N VAL A 61 4.44 -23.03 13.80
CA VAL A 61 3.59 -23.63 14.84
C VAL A 61 2.58 -22.59 15.30
N ASP A 62 1.28 -22.89 15.19
CA ASP A 62 0.24 -21.98 15.67
C ASP A 62 0.16 -21.96 17.22
N GLY A 63 -0.59 -21.00 17.76
CA GLY A 63 -0.83 -20.89 19.20
C GLY A 63 -1.64 -22.05 19.82
N ARG A 64 -1.98 -23.09 19.05
CA ARG A 64 -2.61 -24.34 19.48
C ARG A 64 -1.69 -25.56 19.33
N GLY A 65 -0.43 -25.35 18.92
CA GLY A 65 0.57 -26.41 18.77
C GLY A 65 0.49 -27.16 17.43
N ASN A 66 -0.29 -26.70 16.45
CA ASN A 66 -0.35 -27.32 15.13
C ASN A 66 0.84 -26.89 14.29
N VAL A 67 1.55 -27.88 13.73
CA VAL A 67 2.70 -27.67 12.85
C VAL A 67 2.22 -27.55 11.40
N PHE A 68 2.34 -26.35 10.82
CA PHE A 68 2.09 -26.09 9.41
C PHE A 68 3.39 -26.20 8.62
N ARG A 69 3.38 -27.05 7.59
CA ARG A 69 4.46 -27.16 6.60
C ARG A 69 4.09 -26.32 5.39
N ALA A 70 4.99 -25.43 4.98
CA ALA A 70 4.87 -24.76 3.68
C ALA A 70 4.72 -25.83 2.57
N PRO A 71 3.81 -25.65 1.60
CA PRO A 71 3.62 -26.63 0.53
C PRO A 71 4.94 -26.87 -0.20
N ARG A 72 5.28 -28.14 -0.47
CA ARG A 72 6.44 -28.48 -1.30
C ARG A 72 6.15 -28.05 -2.74
N LEU A 73 6.80 -26.98 -3.20
CA LEU A 73 6.86 -26.64 -4.63
C LEU A 73 7.54 -27.80 -5.36
N ARG A 74 6.78 -28.51 -6.21
CA ARG A 74 7.33 -29.50 -7.13
C ARG A 74 8.07 -28.76 -8.23
N ALA A 75 9.35 -29.05 -8.40
CA ALA A 75 10.10 -28.62 -9.57
C ALA A 75 9.60 -29.39 -10.80
N SER A 76 8.83 -28.74 -11.68
CA SER A 76 8.60 -29.20 -13.05
C SER A 76 9.02 -28.13 -14.04
N ARG A 77 9.84 -28.50 -15.01
CA ARG A 77 10.25 -27.64 -16.12
C ARG A 77 9.11 -27.55 -17.15
N GLY A 78 8.51 -26.35 -17.27
CA GLY A 78 7.47 -25.89 -18.23
C GLY A 78 6.06 -25.76 -17.62
N PRO A 79 5.10 -24.96 -18.19
CA PRO A 79 5.19 -23.60 -18.73
C PRO A 79 5.28 -22.55 -17.59
N VAL A 80 5.30 -21.25 -17.89
CA VAL A 80 5.43 -20.14 -16.90
C VAL A 80 4.43 -20.34 -15.75
N SER A 81 4.93 -20.37 -14.51
CA SER A 81 4.12 -20.58 -13.31
C SER A 81 3.08 -19.47 -13.15
N THR A 82 1.80 -19.83 -13.06
CA THR A 82 0.65 -18.90 -13.06
C THR A 82 0.32 -18.31 -11.70
N GLY A 83 1.18 -18.49 -10.70
CA GLY A 83 0.86 -18.14 -9.32
C GLY A 83 0.64 -16.63 -9.12
N VAL A 84 -0.33 -16.28 -8.28
CA VAL A 84 -0.66 -14.91 -7.89
C VAL A 84 -0.19 -14.65 -6.46
N LEU A 85 0.71 -13.70 -6.28
CA LEU A 85 1.19 -13.23 -4.98
C LEU A 85 0.46 -11.95 -4.57
N GLY A 86 -0.34 -12.01 -3.51
CA GLY A 86 -0.91 -10.85 -2.85
C GLY A 86 0.10 -10.21 -1.88
N ILE A 87 0.31 -8.90 -2.01
CA ILE A 87 1.16 -8.14 -1.11
C ILE A 87 0.36 -6.96 -0.56
N ILE A 88 0.27 -6.88 0.77
CA ILE A 88 -0.40 -5.81 1.49
C ILE A 88 0.66 -4.83 2.03
N PRO A 89 0.94 -3.69 1.37
CA PRO A 89 1.88 -2.71 1.89
C PRO A 89 1.27 -1.94 3.06
N ALA A 90 1.98 -1.88 4.19
CA ALA A 90 1.56 -1.17 5.39
C ALA A 90 2.71 -0.32 5.99
N ARG A 91 2.41 0.93 6.33
CA ARG A 91 3.34 1.85 7.02
C ARG A 91 2.59 2.75 8.00
N LEU A 92 3.29 3.24 9.03
CA LEU A 92 2.67 4.12 10.04
C LEU A 92 2.44 5.56 9.55
N CYS A 93 3.11 5.98 8.47
CA CYS A 93 3.12 7.36 7.98
C CYS A 93 1.85 7.80 7.24
N SER A 94 0.69 7.76 7.91
CA SER A 94 -0.56 8.35 7.43
C SER A 94 -0.81 9.70 8.12
N THR A 95 -1.10 10.74 7.33
CA THR A 95 -1.33 12.11 7.82
C THR A 95 -2.79 12.37 8.20
N ARG A 96 -3.74 11.78 7.45
CA ARG A 96 -5.19 11.96 7.66
C ARG A 96 -5.76 11.09 8.77
N LEU A 97 -5.17 9.91 8.97
CA LEU A 97 -5.50 8.98 10.04
C LEU A 97 -4.20 8.45 10.64
N PRO A 98 -3.69 9.03 11.75
CA PRO A 98 -2.43 8.62 12.35
C PRO A 98 -2.41 7.13 12.70
N ASN A 99 -1.27 6.46 12.44
CA ASN A 99 -1.10 5.02 12.66
C ASN A 99 -2.20 4.17 11.99
N LYS A 100 -2.72 4.60 10.83
CA LYS A 100 -3.86 4.00 10.12
C LYS A 100 -3.90 2.46 10.15
N PRO A 101 -2.83 1.71 9.78
CA PRO A 101 -2.89 0.24 9.79
C PRO A 101 -3.21 -0.36 11.17
N LEU A 102 -2.81 0.31 12.26
CA LEU A 102 -3.04 -0.11 13.63
C LEU A 102 -4.27 0.54 14.27
N TYR A 103 -4.98 1.40 13.53
CA TYR A 103 -6.15 2.09 14.05
C TYR A 103 -7.23 1.06 14.42
N PRO A 104 -7.80 1.12 15.64
CA PRO A 104 -8.79 0.15 16.09
C PRO A 104 -10.13 0.37 15.40
N ILE A 105 -10.67 -0.68 14.81
CA ILE A 105 -12.01 -0.78 14.22
C ILE A 105 -12.72 -1.94 14.94
N LEU A 106 -13.74 -1.64 15.74
CA LEU A 106 -14.44 -2.64 16.57
C LEU A 106 -13.49 -3.52 17.41
N GLY A 107 -12.40 -2.95 17.91
CA GLY A 107 -11.42 -3.64 18.76
C GLY A 107 -10.32 -4.43 18.04
N ARG A 108 -10.30 -4.44 16.70
CA ARG A 108 -9.21 -5.02 15.89
C ARG A 108 -8.49 -3.94 15.09
N PRO A 109 -7.17 -4.03 14.87
CA PRO A 109 -6.47 -3.07 14.02
C PRO A 109 -6.97 -3.19 12.57
N LEU A 110 -7.04 -2.08 11.84
CA LEU A 110 -7.48 -2.03 10.44
C LEU A 110 -6.79 -3.07 9.55
N ILE A 111 -5.47 -3.26 9.71
CA ILE A 111 -4.70 -4.24 8.93
C ILE A 111 -5.18 -5.68 9.15
N GLU A 112 -5.71 -6.02 10.33
CA GLU A 112 -6.25 -7.35 10.58
C GLU A 112 -7.54 -7.57 9.76
N TRP A 113 -8.42 -6.56 9.68
CA TRP A 113 -9.63 -6.65 8.84
C TRP A 113 -9.28 -6.90 7.38
N VAL A 114 -8.30 -6.17 6.85
CA VAL A 114 -7.80 -6.37 5.48
C VAL A 114 -7.21 -7.77 5.33
N TRP A 115 -6.31 -8.19 6.23
CA TRP A 115 -5.70 -9.51 6.17
C TRP A 115 -6.73 -10.64 6.14
N ARG A 116 -7.69 -10.62 7.07
CA ARG A 116 -8.74 -11.67 7.19
C ARG A 116 -9.62 -11.76 5.96
N ARG A 117 -9.83 -10.65 5.27
CA ARG A 117 -10.57 -10.60 4.01
C ARG A 117 -9.73 -11.19 2.87
N VAL A 118 -8.50 -10.69 2.74
CA VAL A 118 -7.59 -11.01 1.63
C VAL A 118 -7.12 -12.47 1.67
N GLU A 119 -6.81 -13.02 2.84
CA GLU A 119 -6.33 -14.40 2.99
C GLU A 119 -7.32 -15.46 2.50
N ARG A 120 -8.59 -15.09 2.32
CA ARG A 120 -9.68 -15.98 1.87
C ARG A 120 -10.00 -15.86 0.39
N ILE A 121 -9.40 -14.91 -0.33
CA ILE A 121 -9.68 -14.71 -1.75
C ILE A 121 -9.02 -15.83 -2.55
N ALA A 122 -9.80 -16.59 -3.34
CA ALA A 122 -9.32 -17.82 -3.97
C ALA A 122 -8.36 -17.57 -5.13
N VAL A 123 -8.38 -16.38 -5.75
CA VAL A 123 -7.43 -16.03 -6.82
C VAL A 123 -6.00 -15.82 -6.32
N LEU A 124 -5.77 -15.74 -5.00
CA LEU A 124 -4.46 -15.56 -4.40
C LEU A 124 -3.88 -16.89 -3.93
N ASP A 125 -2.70 -17.25 -4.43
CA ASP A 125 -1.99 -18.47 -4.01
C ASP A 125 -1.20 -18.24 -2.71
N LEU A 126 -0.74 -17.01 -2.48
CA LEU A 126 -0.04 -16.59 -1.28
C LEU A 126 -0.32 -15.12 -0.99
N VAL A 127 -0.39 -14.76 0.30
CA VAL A 127 -0.55 -13.38 0.74
C VAL A 127 0.49 -13.07 1.81
N VAL A 128 1.13 -11.91 1.69
CA VAL A 128 2.10 -11.41 2.68
C VAL A 128 1.85 -9.94 2.99
N VAL A 129 2.15 -9.51 4.21
CA VAL A 129 2.16 -8.10 4.61
C VAL A 129 3.57 -7.55 4.42
N ALA A 130 3.72 -6.45 3.70
CA ALA A 130 5.01 -5.79 3.50
C ALA A 130 5.06 -4.51 4.34
N THR A 131 6.00 -4.41 5.28
CA THR A 131 6.09 -3.25 6.18
C THR A 131 7.53 -2.87 6.53
N ASP A 132 7.76 -1.60 6.88
CA ASP A 132 9.01 -1.10 7.45
C ASP A 132 8.95 -0.91 8.98
N SER A 133 7.79 -1.20 9.59
CA SER A 133 7.57 -1.01 11.02
C SER A 133 7.54 -2.34 11.75
N GLU A 134 8.43 -2.51 12.74
CA GLU A 134 8.41 -3.69 13.60
C GLU A 134 7.12 -3.78 14.41
N GLU A 135 6.52 -2.64 14.80
CA GLU A 135 5.24 -2.59 15.51
C GLU A 135 4.11 -3.20 14.66
N ILE A 136 4.04 -2.84 13.37
CA ILE A 136 3.07 -3.45 12.44
C ILE A 136 3.37 -4.94 12.27
N ALA A 137 4.65 -5.31 12.15
CA ALA A 137 5.07 -6.69 11.97
C ALA A 137 4.70 -7.58 13.16
N GLU A 138 4.93 -7.11 14.39
CA GLU A 138 4.56 -7.81 15.62
C GLU A 138 3.05 -8.06 15.70
N VAL A 139 2.24 -7.02 15.43
CA VAL A 139 0.78 -7.13 15.41
C VAL A 139 0.32 -8.14 14.34
N CYS A 140 0.89 -8.08 13.14
CA CYS A 140 0.54 -8.99 12.06
C CYS A 140 0.89 -10.46 12.37
N ARG A 141 2.08 -10.69 12.91
CA ARG A 141 2.51 -12.04 13.33
C ARG A 141 1.63 -12.59 14.46
N ALA A 142 1.16 -11.74 15.36
CA ALA A 142 0.29 -12.15 16.47
C ALA A 142 -1.05 -12.74 15.99
N PHE A 143 -1.59 -12.29 14.85
CA PHE A 143 -2.78 -12.86 14.24
C PHE A 143 -2.49 -13.86 13.10
N GLY A 144 -1.22 -14.20 12.86
CA GLY A 144 -0.78 -15.26 11.97
C GLY A 144 -0.50 -14.85 10.52
N ALA A 145 -0.42 -13.55 10.22
CA ALA A 145 -0.05 -13.11 8.88
C ALA A 145 1.46 -13.28 8.63
N PRO A 146 1.88 -13.81 7.45
CA PRO A 146 3.26 -13.71 6.99
C PRO A 146 3.63 -12.25 6.78
N VAL A 147 4.82 -11.86 7.24
CA VAL A 147 5.30 -10.48 7.17
C VAL A 147 6.68 -10.42 6.55
N GLU A 148 6.82 -9.50 5.60
CA GLU A 148 8.09 -9.12 5.00
C GLU A 148 8.51 -7.72 5.43
N MET A 149 9.66 -7.65 6.11
CA MET A 149 10.29 -6.38 6.46
C MET A 149 10.91 -5.76 5.23
N THR A 150 10.66 -4.48 4.99
CA THR A 150 11.07 -3.75 3.78
C THR A 150 11.79 -2.46 4.15
N SER A 151 12.45 -1.84 3.18
CA SER A 151 13.18 -0.60 3.39
C SER A 151 12.28 0.53 3.87
N THR A 152 12.80 1.36 4.78
CA THR A 152 12.18 2.62 5.23
C THR A 152 12.32 3.74 4.18
N ALA A 153 13.13 3.54 3.15
CA ALA A 153 13.42 4.54 2.12
C ALA A 153 12.38 4.57 0.99
N HIS A 154 11.41 3.65 0.97
CA HIS A 154 10.41 3.58 -0.08
C HIS A 154 9.44 4.76 -0.02
N PRO A 155 9.32 5.57 -1.10
CA PRO A 155 8.41 6.71 -1.10
C PRO A 155 6.94 6.25 -1.19
N SER A 156 6.69 5.12 -1.86
CA SER A 156 5.34 4.61 -2.14
C SER A 156 5.08 3.19 -1.61
N GLY A 157 3.80 2.80 -1.59
CA GLY A 157 3.41 1.41 -1.34
C GLY A 157 3.84 0.49 -2.49
N THR A 158 3.80 0.98 -3.73
CA THR A 158 4.16 0.21 -4.93
C THR A 158 5.63 -0.19 -4.93
N ASP A 159 6.54 0.70 -4.51
CA ASP A 159 7.98 0.38 -4.41
C ASP A 159 8.25 -0.71 -3.35
N ARG A 160 7.47 -0.70 -2.26
CA ARG A 160 7.54 -1.71 -1.21
C ARG A 160 7.09 -3.08 -1.73
N VAL A 161 6.00 -3.10 -2.50
CA VAL A 161 5.50 -4.30 -3.18
C VAL A 161 6.55 -4.84 -4.15
N ALA A 162 7.22 -3.97 -4.90
CA ALA A 162 8.29 -4.36 -5.82
C ALA A 162 9.50 -4.97 -5.11
N GLU A 163 9.91 -4.43 -3.94
CA GLU A 163 11.00 -5.01 -3.15
C GLU A 163 10.68 -6.46 -2.73
N VAL A 164 9.49 -6.69 -2.19
CA VAL A 164 9.07 -8.04 -1.76
C VAL A 164 8.96 -8.97 -2.96
N ALA A 165 8.28 -8.54 -4.02
CA ALA A 165 8.11 -9.35 -5.22
C ALA A 165 9.45 -9.77 -5.85
N ALA A 166 10.51 -8.96 -5.72
CA ALA A 166 11.82 -9.25 -6.28
C ALA A 166 12.64 -10.32 -5.54
N ARG A 167 12.17 -10.82 -4.38
CA ARG A 167 12.91 -11.82 -3.60
C ARG A 167 12.84 -13.20 -4.25
N GLU A 168 13.91 -13.96 -4.09
CA GLU A 168 14.07 -15.29 -4.70
C GLU A 168 12.96 -16.26 -4.27
N GLU A 169 12.49 -16.17 -3.02
CA GLU A 169 11.41 -17.02 -2.50
C GLU A 169 10.06 -16.81 -3.20
N TYR A 170 9.87 -15.63 -3.79
CA TYR A 170 8.65 -15.25 -4.49
C TYR A 170 8.77 -15.39 -6.00
N ARG A 171 9.93 -15.74 -6.55
CA ARG A 171 10.20 -15.68 -8.00
C ARG A 171 9.20 -16.45 -8.88
N ASP A 172 8.59 -17.51 -8.33
CA ASP A 172 7.71 -18.42 -9.08
C ASP A 172 6.25 -17.90 -9.19
N PHE A 173 5.89 -16.76 -8.59
CA PHE A 173 4.57 -16.14 -8.78
C PHE A 173 4.61 -15.18 -9.98
N ALA A 174 4.00 -15.50 -11.13
CA ALA A 174 4.07 -14.62 -12.31
C ALA A 174 3.30 -13.30 -12.14
N ILE A 175 2.25 -13.29 -11.32
CA ILE A 175 1.37 -12.13 -11.14
C ILE A 175 1.51 -11.61 -9.72
N ILE A 176 1.65 -10.30 -9.59
CA ILE A 176 1.71 -9.62 -8.30
C ILE A 176 0.44 -8.81 -8.13
N ALA A 177 -0.22 -8.94 -6.98
CA ALA A 177 -1.36 -8.12 -6.59
C ALA A 177 -0.96 -7.18 -5.44
N ASN A 178 -1.05 -5.87 -5.68
CA ASN A 178 -0.89 -4.83 -4.66
C ASN A 178 -2.25 -4.51 -4.05
N ILE A 179 -2.41 -4.85 -2.78
CA ILE A 179 -3.68 -4.76 -2.06
C ILE A 179 -3.52 -3.76 -0.91
N GLN A 180 -4.12 -2.59 -1.03
CA GLN A 180 -3.89 -1.53 -0.05
C GLN A 180 -4.37 -1.92 1.37
N SER A 181 -3.60 -1.52 2.38
CA SER A 181 -3.88 -1.81 3.80
C SER A 181 -5.09 -1.07 4.38
N ASP A 182 -5.82 -0.31 3.56
CA ASP A 182 -6.99 0.50 3.93
C ASP A 182 -8.28 0.08 3.22
N GLU A 183 -8.28 -1.08 2.55
CA GLU A 183 -9.43 -1.65 1.84
C GLU A 183 -10.00 -2.89 2.58
N PRO A 184 -10.58 -2.75 3.78
CA PRO A 184 -11.06 -3.89 4.58
C PRO A 184 -12.28 -4.60 4.00
N LEU A 185 -12.95 -3.97 3.03
CA LEU A 185 -14.16 -4.49 2.40
C LEU A 185 -13.90 -5.08 1.00
N LEU A 186 -12.62 -5.17 0.58
CA LEU A 186 -12.22 -5.74 -0.71
C LEU A 186 -12.98 -7.04 -1.04
N GLU A 187 -13.58 -7.09 -2.22
CA GLU A 187 -14.29 -8.27 -2.70
C GLU A 187 -13.47 -9.10 -3.70
N GLU A 188 -13.69 -10.41 -3.69
CA GLU A 188 -13.02 -11.34 -4.59
C GLU A 188 -13.25 -11.00 -6.06
N ILE A 189 -14.45 -10.53 -6.42
CA ILE A 189 -14.77 -10.15 -7.80
C ILE A 189 -13.88 -9.00 -8.29
N GLN A 190 -13.55 -8.04 -7.41
CA GLN A 190 -12.72 -6.89 -7.75
C GLN A 190 -11.29 -7.32 -8.01
N LEU A 191 -10.70 -8.13 -7.14
CA LEU A 191 -9.33 -8.60 -7.31
C LEU A 191 -9.22 -9.59 -8.47
N SER A 192 -10.17 -10.51 -8.62
CA SER A 192 -10.20 -11.49 -9.71
C SER A 192 -10.32 -10.83 -11.08
N ALA A 193 -11.13 -9.77 -11.19
CA ALA A 193 -11.22 -8.99 -12.42
C ALA A 193 -9.89 -8.31 -12.78
N ALA A 194 -9.20 -7.74 -11.79
CA ALA A 194 -7.88 -7.16 -12.02
C ALA A 194 -6.85 -8.22 -12.46
N VAL A 195 -6.81 -9.38 -11.79
CA VAL A 195 -5.90 -10.49 -12.13
C VAL A 195 -6.13 -10.96 -13.57
N ARG A 196 -7.39 -11.12 -13.99
CA ARG A 196 -7.74 -11.57 -15.36
C ARG A 196 -7.20 -10.66 -16.46
N LEU A 197 -7.16 -9.35 -16.22
CA LEU A 197 -6.55 -8.42 -17.17
C LEU A 197 -5.09 -8.79 -17.45
N VAL A 198 -4.34 -9.16 -16.42
CA VAL A 198 -2.93 -9.52 -16.57
C VAL A 198 -2.77 -10.96 -17.05
N SER A 199 -3.50 -11.91 -16.47
CA SER A 199 -3.34 -13.35 -16.76
C SER A 199 -3.88 -13.76 -18.12
N ASP A 200 -5.04 -13.24 -18.51
CA ASP A 200 -5.83 -13.77 -19.62
C ASP A 200 -5.85 -12.81 -20.82
N GLU A 201 -5.81 -11.49 -20.56
CA GLU A 201 -5.95 -10.46 -21.58
C GLU A 201 -4.62 -9.79 -21.99
N GLY A 202 -3.52 -10.11 -21.29
CA GLY A 202 -2.18 -9.66 -21.65
C GLY A 202 -1.90 -8.17 -21.39
N TRP A 203 -2.62 -7.56 -20.44
CA TRP A 203 -2.30 -6.24 -19.91
C TRP A 203 -1.04 -6.29 -19.03
N GLU A 204 -0.26 -5.20 -19.03
CA GLU A 204 0.95 -5.11 -18.19
C GLU A 204 0.56 -4.83 -16.73
N VAL A 205 -0.47 -4.01 -16.55
CA VAL A 205 -1.07 -3.63 -15.28
C VAL A 205 -2.59 -3.79 -15.37
N GLY A 206 -3.21 -4.41 -14.38
CA GLY A 206 -4.66 -4.52 -14.25
C GLY A 206 -5.18 -3.75 -13.04
N THR A 207 -6.28 -3.02 -13.20
CA THR A 207 -7.01 -2.36 -12.11
C THR A 207 -8.51 -2.38 -12.35
N CYS A 208 -9.29 -1.87 -11.40
CA CYS A 208 -10.74 -1.88 -11.45
C CYS A 208 -11.34 -0.48 -11.33
N ALA A 209 -12.56 -0.34 -11.82
CA ALA A 209 -13.37 0.83 -11.66
C ALA A 209 -14.85 0.45 -11.46
N THR A 210 -15.63 1.34 -10.87
CA THR A 210 -17.07 1.20 -10.69
C THR A 210 -17.77 2.47 -11.19
N PRO A 211 -19.02 2.40 -11.67
CA PRO A 211 -19.78 3.59 -12.00
C PRO A 211 -19.84 4.58 -10.82
N VAL A 212 -19.79 5.87 -11.13
CA VAL A 212 -20.04 6.94 -10.17
C VAL A 212 -21.55 7.05 -10.01
N LEU A 213 -22.06 6.88 -8.80
CA LEU A 213 -23.52 6.78 -8.59
C LEU A 213 -24.20 8.12 -8.33
N ASP A 214 -23.43 9.15 -7.97
CA ASP A 214 -24.00 10.45 -7.64
C ASP A 214 -23.02 11.62 -7.90
N GLU A 215 -23.59 12.82 -7.92
CA GLU A 215 -22.85 14.04 -8.18
C GLU A 215 -21.86 14.39 -7.07
N TYR A 216 -22.12 14.00 -5.83
CA TYR A 216 -21.23 14.29 -4.71
C TYR A 216 -19.91 13.53 -4.91
N ALA A 217 -19.98 12.23 -5.18
CA ALA A 217 -18.82 11.42 -5.53
C ALA A 217 -18.12 11.93 -6.80
N ARG A 218 -18.86 12.39 -7.81
CA ARG A 218 -18.27 12.96 -9.03
C ARG A 218 -17.42 14.20 -8.75
N LYS A 219 -17.89 15.08 -7.86
CA LYS A 219 -17.21 16.33 -7.48
C LYS A 219 -16.10 16.15 -6.46
N ASP A 220 -16.14 15.09 -5.67
CA ASP A 220 -15.18 14.85 -4.61
C ASP A 220 -13.78 14.56 -5.17
N PRO A 221 -12.75 15.38 -4.85
CA PRO A 221 -11.38 15.14 -5.30
C PRO A 221 -10.70 13.95 -4.59
N SER A 222 -11.27 13.43 -3.49
CA SER A 222 -10.82 12.19 -2.87
C SER A 222 -11.21 10.96 -3.72
N VAL A 223 -12.31 11.06 -4.45
CA VAL A 223 -12.77 10.06 -5.41
C VAL A 223 -12.00 10.23 -6.71
N VAL A 224 -11.11 9.28 -7.03
CA VAL A 224 -10.35 9.31 -8.28
C VAL A 224 -11.23 8.85 -9.43
N LYS A 225 -11.29 9.64 -10.50
CA LYS A 225 -12.01 9.28 -11.72
C LYS A 225 -11.05 8.66 -12.73
N VAL A 226 -11.56 7.76 -13.56
CA VAL A 226 -10.82 7.17 -14.67
C VAL A 226 -11.64 7.24 -15.95
N VAL A 227 -10.98 7.58 -17.06
CA VAL A 227 -11.54 7.38 -18.39
C VAL A 227 -10.79 6.23 -19.08
N ARG A 228 -11.52 5.36 -19.78
CA ARG A 228 -10.94 4.23 -20.50
C ARG A 228 -11.39 4.20 -21.96
N ALA A 229 -10.53 3.65 -22.82
CA ALA A 229 -10.82 3.37 -24.22
C ALA A 229 -11.81 2.19 -24.34
N ARG A 230 -12.36 1.99 -25.54
CA ARG A 230 -13.32 0.90 -25.81
C ARG A 230 -12.76 -0.49 -25.58
N ASN A 231 -11.44 -0.66 -25.71
CA ASN A 231 -10.74 -1.92 -25.43
C ASN A 231 -10.46 -2.10 -23.93
N GLY A 232 -10.84 -1.16 -23.06
CA GLY A 232 -10.60 -1.22 -21.63
C GLY A 232 -9.30 -0.58 -21.15
N GLN A 233 -8.46 -0.05 -22.04
CA GLN A 233 -7.23 0.65 -21.65
C GLN A 233 -7.53 1.95 -20.91
N ALA A 234 -6.88 2.20 -19.77
CA ALA A 234 -6.91 3.50 -19.12
C ALA A 234 -6.35 4.58 -20.06
N LEU A 235 -7.12 5.65 -20.27
CA LEU A 235 -6.66 6.83 -20.99
C LEU A 235 -6.08 7.86 -20.02
N TYR A 236 -6.73 8.06 -18.87
CA TYR A 236 -6.27 9.00 -17.84
C TYR A 236 -6.97 8.77 -16.50
N PHE A 237 -6.27 9.08 -15.41
CA PHE A 237 -6.82 9.14 -14.04
C PHE A 237 -6.74 10.58 -13.54
N SER A 238 -7.78 11.06 -12.86
CA SER A 238 -7.78 12.43 -12.34
C SER A 238 -8.65 12.60 -11.11
N ARG A 239 -8.26 13.53 -10.24
CA ARG A 239 -9.15 14.06 -9.20
C ARG A 239 -10.17 15.05 -9.77
N SER A 240 -9.94 15.58 -10.97
CA SER A 240 -10.89 16.42 -11.70
C SER A 240 -12.08 15.62 -12.23
N GLN A 241 -13.15 16.32 -12.58
CA GLN A 241 -14.36 15.72 -13.15
C GLN A 241 -14.13 15.29 -14.61
N ILE A 242 -13.83 14.02 -14.81
CA ILE A 242 -13.66 13.42 -16.14
C ILE A 242 -14.63 12.23 -16.32
N PRO A 243 -15.18 12.04 -17.53
CA PRO A 243 -15.15 12.97 -18.66
C PRO A 243 -16.00 14.23 -18.37
N TYR A 244 -15.67 15.34 -19.03
CA TYR A 244 -16.54 16.51 -19.05
C TYR A 244 -17.72 16.26 -20.00
N LYS A 245 -18.94 16.61 -19.57
CA LYS A 245 -20.15 16.54 -20.40
C LYS A 245 -20.46 17.93 -20.96
N GLN A 246 -20.44 18.06 -22.29
CA GLN A 246 -20.55 19.35 -22.98
C GLN A 246 -21.92 20.00 -22.81
N ASP A 247 -22.98 19.20 -22.88
CA ASP A 247 -24.38 19.61 -22.86
C ASP A 247 -24.95 19.72 -21.42
N GLY A 248 -24.07 19.94 -20.45
CA GLY A 248 -24.44 20.23 -19.06
C GLY A 248 -24.15 19.11 -18.09
N LYS A 249 -24.94 19.05 -17.01
CA LYS A 249 -24.72 18.09 -15.92
C LYS A 249 -25.24 16.71 -16.34
N PRO A 250 -24.49 15.62 -16.09
CA PRO A 250 -25.01 14.28 -16.32
C PRO A 250 -26.19 13.98 -15.40
N THR A 251 -27.20 13.31 -15.95
CA THR A 251 -28.28 12.71 -15.18
C THR A 251 -27.77 11.50 -14.40
N ARG A 252 -28.56 11.02 -13.42
CA ARG A 252 -28.21 9.82 -12.66
C ARG A 252 -28.05 8.59 -13.56
N GLU A 253 -28.99 8.40 -14.49
CA GLU A 253 -28.97 7.28 -15.44
C GLU A 253 -27.71 7.32 -16.33
N GLU A 254 -27.27 8.51 -16.76
CA GLU A 254 -26.01 8.66 -17.51
C GLU A 254 -24.78 8.36 -16.65
N MET A 255 -24.80 8.73 -15.36
CA MET A 255 -23.69 8.45 -14.44
C MET A 255 -23.55 6.96 -14.11
N GLU A 256 -24.66 6.22 -14.08
CA GLU A 256 -24.67 4.76 -13.88
C GLU A 256 -24.10 3.99 -15.08
N GLN A 257 -23.91 4.65 -16.23
CA GLN A 257 -23.24 4.05 -17.40
C GLN A 257 -21.71 4.02 -17.23
N GLU A 258 -21.04 3.15 -18.00
CA GLU A 258 -19.57 2.96 -17.99
C GLU A 258 -18.73 4.19 -18.46
N ARG A 259 -19.32 5.38 -18.53
CA ARG A 259 -18.64 6.61 -18.93
C ARG A 259 -18.13 7.40 -17.74
N PHE A 260 -18.80 7.34 -16.60
CA PHE A 260 -18.39 8.03 -15.38
C PHE A 260 -17.91 7.00 -14.38
N LEU A 261 -16.60 6.80 -14.31
CA LEU A 261 -16.01 5.73 -13.53
C LEU A 261 -15.20 6.28 -12.37
N ARG A 262 -15.44 5.73 -11.18
CA ARG A 262 -14.55 5.82 -10.03
C ARG A 262 -13.52 4.71 -10.11
N HIS A 263 -12.26 5.07 -10.04
CA HIS A 263 -11.15 4.13 -9.93
C HIS A 263 -11.11 3.48 -8.54
N ILE A 264 -10.79 2.19 -8.49
CA ILE A 264 -10.60 1.40 -7.28
C ILE A 264 -9.10 1.09 -7.13
N GLY A 265 -8.52 1.38 -5.96
CA GLY A 265 -7.07 1.35 -5.69
C GLY A 265 -6.41 -0.04 -5.61
N ILE A 266 -6.90 -1.01 -6.37
CA ILE A 266 -6.34 -2.36 -6.46
C ILE A 266 -5.54 -2.45 -7.74
N TYR A 267 -4.34 -3.01 -7.67
CA TYR A 267 -3.51 -3.20 -8.84
C TYR A 267 -2.97 -4.62 -8.92
N THR A 268 -2.85 -5.11 -10.14
CA THR A 268 -2.17 -6.35 -10.48
C THR A 268 -1.16 -6.07 -11.57
N PHE A 269 -0.07 -6.84 -11.58
CA PHE A 269 1.05 -6.58 -12.46
C PHE A 269 1.63 -7.88 -13.00
N THR A 270 2.15 -7.80 -14.22
CA THR A 270 3.27 -8.66 -14.57
C THR A 270 4.50 -8.26 -13.73
N ARG A 271 5.40 -9.20 -13.46
CA ARG A 271 6.68 -8.89 -12.80
C ARG A 271 7.48 -7.81 -13.49
N ASP A 272 7.54 -7.87 -14.82
CA ASP A 272 8.29 -6.92 -15.63
C ASP A 272 7.70 -5.52 -15.51
N ALA A 273 6.36 -5.39 -15.54
CA ALA A 273 5.69 -4.10 -15.36
C ALA A 273 5.90 -3.52 -13.96
N LEU A 274 5.81 -4.33 -12.90
CA LEU A 274 6.08 -3.88 -11.53
C LEU A 274 7.54 -3.44 -11.37
N GLY A 275 8.48 -4.24 -11.89
CA GLY A 275 9.91 -3.93 -11.88
C GLY A 275 10.26 -2.71 -12.71
N ALA A 276 9.55 -2.46 -13.82
CA ALA A 276 9.68 -1.25 -14.62
C ALA A 276 9.13 -0.04 -13.85
N TRP A 277 7.92 -0.13 -13.29
CA TRP A 277 7.30 0.94 -12.51
C TRP A 277 8.21 1.40 -11.37
N ALA A 278 8.71 0.48 -10.54
CA ALA A 278 9.56 0.81 -9.39
C ALA A 278 10.89 1.50 -9.76
N LYS A 279 11.33 1.41 -11.01
CA LYS A 279 12.53 2.09 -11.52
C LYS A 279 12.25 3.46 -12.12
N LEU A 280 10.98 3.80 -12.38
CA LEU A 280 10.60 5.10 -12.90
C LEU A 280 10.75 6.17 -11.82
N ALA A 281 11.34 7.30 -12.19
CA ALA A 281 11.28 8.50 -11.38
C ALA A 281 9.82 9.00 -11.28
N PRO A 282 9.44 9.68 -10.19
CA PRO A 282 8.13 10.31 -10.09
C PRO A 282 7.85 11.22 -11.29
N SER A 283 6.66 11.10 -11.85
CA SER A 283 6.30 11.83 -13.08
C SER A 283 5.66 13.19 -12.77
N PRO A 284 5.68 14.15 -13.71
CA PRO A 284 5.03 15.44 -13.51
C PRO A 284 3.53 15.32 -13.20
N LEU A 285 2.78 14.43 -13.88
CA LEU A 285 1.34 14.28 -13.61
C LEU A 285 1.08 13.59 -12.27
N GLU A 286 1.89 12.62 -11.89
CA GLU A 286 1.84 12.02 -10.54
C GLU A 286 1.98 13.11 -9.48
N GLY A 287 2.95 14.03 -9.62
CA GLY A 287 3.16 15.11 -8.66
C GLY A 287 2.00 16.11 -8.59
N LEU A 288 1.37 16.42 -9.72
CA LEU A 288 0.23 17.35 -9.80
C LEU A 288 -1.06 16.76 -9.23
N GLU A 289 -1.36 15.51 -9.58
CA GLU A 289 -2.60 14.84 -9.17
C GLU A 289 -2.46 14.11 -7.83
N GLY A 290 -1.23 13.81 -7.39
CA GLY A 290 -0.96 12.92 -6.27
C GLY A 290 -1.50 11.52 -6.52
N LEU A 291 -1.22 10.96 -7.69
CA LEU A 291 -1.70 9.67 -8.19
C LEU A 291 -0.55 8.85 -8.79
N GLU A 292 -0.06 7.85 -8.07
CA GLU A 292 1.12 7.05 -8.43
C GLU A 292 0.96 6.34 -9.79
N GLN A 293 -0.25 5.92 -10.13
CA GLN A 293 -0.56 5.21 -11.37
C GLN A 293 -0.41 6.05 -12.63
N LEU A 294 -0.23 7.37 -12.51
CA LEU A 294 0.10 8.22 -13.66
C LEU A 294 1.55 8.03 -14.11
N ARG A 295 2.46 7.63 -13.22
CA ARG A 295 3.86 7.36 -13.53
C ARG A 295 4.04 6.28 -14.61
N PRO A 296 3.51 5.05 -14.46
CA PRO A 296 3.59 4.03 -15.50
C PRO A 296 2.78 4.40 -16.76
N LEU A 297 1.66 5.13 -16.60
CA LEU A 297 0.83 5.56 -17.72
C LEU A 297 1.60 6.53 -18.63
N GLU A 298 2.29 7.52 -18.04
CA GLU A 298 3.17 8.44 -18.78
C GLU A 298 4.37 7.72 -19.42
N ALA A 299 4.87 6.65 -18.79
CA ALA A 299 5.92 5.80 -19.35
C ALA A 299 5.44 4.84 -20.46
N GLY A 300 4.14 4.83 -20.77
CA GLY A 300 3.56 4.05 -21.86
C GLY A 300 3.19 2.61 -21.50
N LEU A 301 3.18 2.23 -20.22
CA LEU A 301 2.68 0.92 -19.80
C LEU A 301 1.18 0.84 -20.04
N ARG A 302 0.72 -0.31 -20.55
CA ARG A 302 -0.70 -0.56 -20.82
C ARG A 302 -1.40 -0.98 -19.54
N ILE A 303 -2.25 -0.09 -19.04
CA ILE A 303 -3.11 -0.32 -17.87
C ILE A 303 -4.50 -0.71 -18.36
N GLY A 304 -4.91 -1.95 -18.10
CA GLY A 304 -6.29 -2.40 -18.29
C GLY A 304 -7.18 -1.98 -17.12
N VAL A 305 -8.44 -1.64 -17.42
CA VAL A 305 -9.44 -1.25 -16.42
C VAL A 305 -10.69 -2.09 -16.60
N ALA A 306 -10.91 -3.00 -15.66
CA ALA A 306 -12.15 -3.77 -15.54
C ALA A 306 -13.22 -2.91 -14.87
N VAL A 307 -14.48 -3.03 -15.31
CA VAL A 307 -15.62 -2.37 -14.68
C VAL A 307 -16.37 -3.39 -13.84
N VAL A 308 -16.53 -3.10 -12.56
CA VAL A 308 -17.30 -3.90 -11.59
C VAL A 308 -18.54 -3.12 -11.15
N GLU A 309 -19.56 -3.81 -10.65
CA GLU A 309 -20.85 -3.20 -10.29
C GLU A 309 -20.73 -2.21 -9.13
N SER A 310 -19.97 -2.57 -8.11
CA SER A 310 -19.77 -1.75 -6.92
C SER A 310 -18.42 -1.99 -6.28
N ALA A 311 -18.02 -1.01 -5.47
CA ALA A 311 -16.97 -1.18 -4.49
C ALA A 311 -17.28 -0.31 -3.28
N ASP A 312 -16.88 -0.73 -2.10
CA ASP A 312 -16.88 0.16 -0.96
C ASP A 312 -15.73 1.16 -1.04
N SER A 313 -15.82 2.22 -0.24
CA SER A 313 -14.72 3.16 -0.07
C SER A 313 -13.80 2.69 1.04
N GLY A 314 -12.49 2.76 0.82
CA GLY A 314 -11.49 2.51 1.86
C GLY A 314 -11.55 3.46 3.06
N VAL A 315 -10.62 3.25 4.00
CA VAL A 315 -10.54 3.98 5.27
C VAL A 315 -9.38 4.96 5.26
N ASP A 316 -9.66 6.26 5.19
CA ASP A 316 -8.62 7.29 5.19
C ASP A 316 -8.83 8.38 6.25
N THR A 317 -10.02 8.45 6.81
CA THR A 317 -10.44 9.47 7.76
C THR A 317 -11.23 8.88 8.92
N PRO A 318 -11.35 9.59 10.05
CA PRO A 318 -12.23 9.16 11.14
C PRO A 318 -13.69 8.96 10.72
N ALA A 319 -14.18 9.69 9.71
CA ALA A 319 -15.53 9.51 9.19
C ALA A 319 -15.69 8.17 8.46
N ASP A 320 -14.63 7.72 7.77
CA ASP A 320 -14.62 6.42 7.10
C ASP A 320 -14.62 5.27 8.10
N VAL A 321 -13.91 5.43 9.24
CA VAL A 321 -13.97 4.48 10.35
C VAL A 321 -15.40 4.28 10.83
N VAL A 322 -16.11 5.37 11.14
CA VAL A 322 -17.51 5.29 11.62
C VAL A 322 -18.42 4.62 10.58
N ARG A 323 -18.20 4.91 9.29
CA ARG A 323 -18.94 4.28 8.19
C ARG A 323 -18.66 2.78 8.13
N LEU A 324 -17.39 2.38 8.22
CA LEU A 324 -16.97 0.99 8.22
C LEU A 324 -17.54 0.23 9.42
N GLU A 325 -17.43 0.77 10.64
CA GLU A 325 -17.93 0.12 11.85
C GLU A 325 -19.44 -0.15 11.76
N LYS A 326 -20.21 0.82 11.27
CA LYS A 326 -21.66 0.62 11.01
C LYS A 326 -21.91 -0.48 9.99
N HIS A 327 -21.11 -0.53 8.93
CA HIS A 327 -21.24 -1.54 7.88
C HIS A 327 -20.92 -2.95 8.41
N LEU A 328 -19.82 -3.11 9.13
CA LEU A 328 -19.41 -4.39 9.74
C LEU A 328 -20.44 -4.90 10.76
N VAL A 329 -21.02 -4.00 11.57
CA VAL A 329 -22.10 -4.37 12.50
C VAL A 329 -23.32 -4.89 11.74
N ASN A 330 -23.70 -4.27 10.62
CA ASN A 330 -24.83 -4.71 9.80
C ASN A 330 -24.60 -6.06 9.13
N LEU A 331 -23.35 -6.39 8.78
CA LEU A 331 -22.97 -7.69 8.23
C LEU A 331 -22.95 -8.82 9.28
N GLY A 332 -23.14 -8.51 10.56
CA GLY A 332 -23.06 -9.49 11.65
C GLY A 332 -21.63 -9.78 12.11
N ASP A 333 -20.63 -9.06 11.60
CA ASP A 333 -19.22 -9.15 11.99
C ASP A 333 -18.92 -8.37 13.29
N SER A 334 -19.91 -8.28 14.18
CA SER A 334 -19.86 -7.47 15.40
C SER A 334 -19.17 -8.16 16.57
N GLN A 335 -18.51 -9.31 16.40
CA GLN A 335 -17.89 -10.03 17.52
C GLN A 335 -16.80 -9.17 18.18
N PRO A 336 -17.07 -8.61 19.38
CA PRO A 336 -16.05 -7.88 20.11
C PRO A 336 -15.02 -8.89 20.59
N PHE A 337 -13.74 -8.55 20.44
CA PHE A 337 -12.68 -9.39 20.98
C PHE A 337 -12.76 -9.34 22.51
N THR A 338 -13.18 -10.45 23.12
CA THR A 338 -12.96 -10.68 24.54
C THR A 338 -11.46 -10.89 24.73
N THR A 339 -10.83 -9.99 25.47
CA THR A 339 -9.48 -10.20 25.96
C THR A 339 -9.49 -11.45 26.84
N THR A 340 -9.08 -12.59 26.29
CA THR A 340 -8.61 -13.70 27.13
C THR A 340 -7.29 -13.26 27.76
N ASN A 341 -7.40 -12.55 28.88
CA ASN A 341 -6.35 -12.48 29.89
C ASN A 341 -6.09 -13.92 30.35
N SER A 342 -5.06 -14.53 29.76
CA SER A 342 -4.46 -15.72 30.35
C SER A 342 -3.57 -15.25 31.50
N LYS A 343 -3.86 -15.82 32.67
CA LYS A 343 -3.27 -15.53 33.98
C LYS A 343 -1.76 -15.64 34.03
#